data_AF-A0A2G9TZJ0-F1
#
_entry.id   AF-A0A2G9TZJ0-F1
#
_cell.length_a   1.000
_cell.length_b   1.000
_cell.length_c   1.000
_cell.angle_alpha   90.00
_cell.angle_beta   90.00
_cell.angle_gamma   90.00
#
_symmetry.space_group_name_H-M   'P 1'
#
loop_
_entity.id
_entity.type
_entity.pdbx_description
1 polymer ?
#
loop_
_entity_poly.entity_id
_entity_poly.type
_entity_poly.pdbx_seq_one_letter_code
_entity_poly.pdbx_strand_id
1 'polypeptide(L)'
;MELVNVVASEPSRKNLAIFEWAMTACELLDGHAVICCKSGKDRTGMAVTMEQGRVLRETCGLNAAQLQEVIASLRRDGARRENCRKNVGKAVYSFSPFQMHFLPKPFRPPSGTYAQGIAS
;
A
#
# COMPACT_ATOMS: atom_id res chain seq x y z
N MET A 1 -11.10 21.29 4.56
CA MET A 1 -10.78 21.65 5.97
C MET A 1 -10.35 20.43 6.79
N GLU A 2 -10.93 19.24 6.57
CA GLU A 2 -10.62 18.03 7.36
C GLU A 2 -9.14 17.62 7.33
N LEU A 3 -8.50 17.53 6.15
CA LEU A 3 -7.08 17.14 6.05
C LEU A 3 -6.15 18.10 6.80
N VAL A 4 -6.39 19.41 6.69
CA VAL A 4 -5.59 20.45 7.36
C VAL A 4 -5.70 20.29 8.88
N ASN A 5 -6.92 20.02 9.39
CA ASN A 5 -7.14 19.81 10.81
C ASN A 5 -6.48 18.52 11.31
N VAL A 6 -6.53 17.43 10.54
CA VAL A 6 -5.87 16.15 10.88
C VAL A 6 -4.34 16.30 10.90
N VAL A 7 -3.77 17.03 9.94
CA VAL A 7 -2.32 17.29 9.91
C VAL A 7 -1.91 18.20 11.07
N ALA A 8 -2.72 19.20 11.41
CA ALA A 8 -2.43 20.09 12.53
C ALA A 8 -2.48 19.38 13.89
N SER A 9 -3.39 18.41 14.09
CA SER A 9 -3.53 17.68 15.35
C SER A 9 -2.46 16.60 15.55
N GLU A 10 -2.02 15.93 14.48
CA GLU A 10 -1.01 14.86 14.54
C GLU A 10 0.06 15.03 13.44
N PRO A 11 0.92 16.07 13.52
CA PRO A 11 1.84 16.45 12.44
C PRO A 11 2.89 15.39 12.10
N SER A 12 3.21 14.50 13.04
CA SER A 12 4.16 13.39 12.83
C SER A 12 3.50 12.12 12.28
N ARG A 13 2.17 12.03 12.26
CA ARG A 13 1.46 10.85 11.78
C ARG A 13 1.30 10.92 10.27
N LYS A 14 1.66 9.82 9.61
CA LYS A 14 1.42 9.69 8.16
C LYS A 14 -0.09 9.66 7.89
N ASN A 15 -0.57 10.71 7.26
CA ASN A 15 -1.95 10.82 6.83
C ASN A 15 -2.12 10.13 5.46
N LEU A 16 -2.87 9.04 5.41
CA LEU A 16 -3.12 8.31 4.16
C LEU A 16 -4.20 8.95 3.28
N ALA A 17 -5.01 9.89 3.81
CA ALA A 17 -6.06 10.52 3.03
C ALA A 17 -5.50 11.29 1.82
N ILE A 18 -4.28 11.83 1.92
CA ILE A 18 -3.64 12.48 0.76
C ILE A 18 -3.40 11.50 -0.40
N PHE A 19 -3.09 10.24 -0.11
CA PHE A 19 -2.90 9.22 -1.14
C PHE A 19 -4.24 8.89 -1.80
N GLU A 20 -5.28 8.66 -1.00
CA GLU A 20 -6.63 8.38 -1.52
C GLU A 20 -7.15 9.54 -2.39
N TRP A 21 -7.00 10.78 -1.92
CA TRP A 21 -7.39 11.97 -2.69
C TRP A 21 -6.61 12.10 -3.99
N ALA A 22 -5.30 11.84 -3.97
CA ALA A 22 -4.49 11.89 -5.18
C ALA A 22 -4.92 10.83 -6.20
N MET A 23 -5.26 9.61 -5.76
CA MET A 23 -5.73 8.56 -6.65
C MET A 23 -7.12 8.85 -7.21
N THR A 24 -8.06 9.28 -6.38
CA THR A 24 -9.40 9.70 -6.82
C THR A 24 -9.33 10.89 -7.79
N ALA A 25 -8.51 11.89 -7.51
CA ALA A 25 -8.33 13.02 -8.42
C ALA A 25 -7.71 12.60 -9.76
N CYS A 26 -6.74 11.67 -9.73
CA CYS A 26 -6.14 11.11 -10.95
C CYS A 26 -7.21 10.44 -11.82
N GLU A 27 -8.07 9.60 -11.23
CA GLU A 27 -9.16 8.93 -11.94
C GLU A 27 -10.20 9.91 -12.49
N LEU A 28 -10.62 10.91 -11.70
CA LEU A 28 -11.60 11.93 -12.13
C LEU A 28 -11.09 12.82 -13.27
N LEU A 29 -9.77 12.85 -13.49
CA LEU A 29 -9.12 13.58 -14.58
C LEU A 29 -8.75 12.67 -15.77
N ASP A 30 -9.29 11.45 -15.82
CA ASP A 30 -8.94 10.41 -16.80
C ASP A 30 -7.42 10.11 -16.85
N GLY A 31 -6.74 10.28 -15.72
CA GLY A 31 -5.31 10.06 -15.57
C GLY A 31 -4.95 8.61 -15.24
N HIS A 32 -3.69 8.25 -15.52
CA HIS A 32 -3.11 6.96 -15.13
C HIS A 32 -2.08 7.15 -14.02
N ALA A 33 -2.35 6.57 -12.85
CA ALA A 33 -1.46 6.68 -11.70
C ALA A 33 -0.21 5.80 -11.84
N VAL A 34 0.97 6.42 -11.79
CA VAL A 34 2.25 5.71 -11.62
C VAL A 34 2.68 5.82 -10.16
N ILE A 35 2.67 4.70 -9.46
CA ILE A 35 2.97 4.65 -8.02
C ILE A 35 4.37 4.04 -7.81
N CYS A 36 5.28 4.78 -7.17
CA CYS A 36 6.61 4.27 -6.85
C CYS A 36 7.15 4.77 -5.50
N CYS A 37 7.98 3.96 -4.87
CA CYS A 37 8.90 4.36 -3.82
C CYS A 37 10.34 4.27 -4.33
N LYS A 38 11.34 4.51 -3.45
CA LYS A 38 12.77 4.43 -3.78
C LYS A 38 13.17 3.15 -4.55
N SER A 39 12.77 1.97 -4.07
CA SER A 39 13.18 0.69 -4.66
C SER A 39 12.09 0.00 -5.50
N GLY A 40 10.95 0.66 -5.69
CA GLY A 40 9.87 0.15 -6.53
C GLY A 40 9.21 -1.15 -6.02
N LYS A 41 9.55 -1.64 -4.82
CA LYS A 41 9.15 -2.96 -4.31
C LYS A 41 8.16 -2.87 -3.14
N ASP A 42 8.66 -2.49 -1.96
CA ASP A 42 7.95 -2.67 -0.68
C ASP A 42 6.77 -1.71 -0.52
N ARG A 43 7.06 -0.43 -0.26
CA ARG A 43 6.03 0.62 -0.15
C ARG A 43 5.22 0.79 -1.44
N THR A 44 5.86 0.59 -2.59
CA THR A 44 5.15 0.54 -3.88
C THR A 44 4.10 -0.56 -3.88
N GLY A 45 4.45 -1.79 -3.49
CA GLY A 45 3.50 -2.90 -3.47
C GLY A 45 2.32 -2.63 -2.53
N MET A 46 2.56 -2.01 -1.38
CA MET A 46 1.51 -1.65 -0.43
C MET A 46 0.53 -0.62 -1.02
N ALA A 47 1.06 0.44 -1.63
CA ALA A 47 0.27 1.51 -2.24
C ALA A 47 -0.49 1.02 -3.49
N VAL A 48 0.17 0.28 -4.39
CA VAL A 48 -0.44 -0.28 -5.61
C VAL A 48 -1.62 -1.19 -5.26
N THR A 49 -1.44 -2.12 -4.32
CA THR A 49 -2.52 -3.04 -3.94
C THR A 49 -3.65 -2.34 -3.19
N MET A 50 -3.36 -1.27 -2.44
CA MET A 50 -4.40 -0.43 -1.83
C MET A 50 -5.24 0.28 -2.89
N GLU A 51 -4.60 0.84 -3.92
CA GLU A 51 -5.30 1.48 -5.03
C GLU A 51 -6.10 0.48 -5.87
N GLN A 52 -5.54 -0.69 -6.19
CA GLN A 52 -6.27 -1.77 -6.83
C GLN A 52 -7.51 -2.16 -6.02
N GLY A 53 -7.40 -2.21 -4.69
CA GLY A 53 -8.52 -2.45 -3.81
C GLY A 53 -9.59 -1.37 -3.90
N ARG A 54 -9.21 -0.08 -3.92
CA ARG A 54 -10.16 1.04 -4.08
C ARG A 54 -10.97 0.90 -5.36
N VAL A 55 -10.29 0.67 -6.49
CA VAL A 55 -10.92 0.47 -7.80
C VAL A 55 -11.84 -0.75 -7.79
N LEU A 56 -11.44 -1.88 -7.20
CA LEU A 56 -12.29 -3.07 -7.10
C LEU A 56 -13.52 -2.84 -6.22
N ARG A 57 -13.39 -2.08 -5.13
CA ARG A 57 -14.55 -1.70 -4.30
C ARG A 57 -15.56 -0.89 -5.12
N GLU A 58 -15.08 0.08 -5.88
CA GLU A 58 -15.93 1.01 -6.63
C GLU A 58 -16.56 0.38 -7.87
N THR A 59 -15.84 -0.52 -8.54
CA THR A 59 -16.32 -1.17 -9.78
C THR A 59 -17.03 -2.50 -9.55
N CYS A 60 -16.73 -3.22 -8.47
CA CYS A 60 -17.30 -4.55 -8.19
C CYS A 60 -18.17 -4.60 -6.92
N GLY A 61 -18.30 -3.50 -6.16
CA GLY A 61 -19.16 -3.43 -4.98
C GLY A 61 -18.69 -4.26 -3.79
N LEU A 62 -17.37 -4.47 -3.65
CA LEU A 62 -16.82 -5.24 -2.52
C LEU A 62 -17.10 -4.55 -1.18
N ASN A 63 -17.53 -5.33 -0.19
CA ASN A 63 -17.63 -4.82 1.17
C ASN A 63 -16.23 -4.71 1.83
N ALA A 64 -16.17 -4.08 3.01
CA ALA A 64 -14.90 -3.83 3.69
C ALA A 64 -14.09 -5.11 4.03
N ALA A 65 -14.77 -6.21 4.38
CA ALA A 65 -14.09 -7.46 4.70
C ALA A 65 -13.51 -8.12 3.44
N GLN A 66 -14.30 -8.20 2.37
CA GLN A 66 -13.86 -8.70 1.07
C GLN A 66 -12.69 -7.89 0.52
N LEU A 67 -12.77 -6.56 0.64
CA LEU A 67 -11.69 -5.67 0.21
C LEU A 67 -10.38 -5.96 0.95
N GLN A 68 -10.42 -6.13 2.28
CA GLN A 68 -9.25 -6.45 3.08
C GLN A 68 -8.65 -7.80 2.68
N GLU A 69 -9.49 -8.80 2.43
CA GLU A 69 -9.06 -10.13 1.98
C GLU A 69 -8.39 -10.07 0.60
N VAL A 70 -9.00 -9.38 -0.37
CA VAL A 70 -8.43 -9.21 -1.71
C VAL A 70 -7.07 -8.51 -1.65
N ILE A 71 -6.95 -7.40 -0.90
CA ILE A 71 -5.67 -6.69 -0.75
C ILE A 71 -4.63 -7.61 -0.09
N ALA A 72 -5.02 -8.38 0.93
CA ALA A 72 -4.12 -9.31 1.59
C ALA A 72 -3.64 -10.42 0.63
N SER A 73 -4.53 -10.97 -0.20
CA SER A 73 -4.20 -11.98 -1.21
C SER A 73 -3.28 -11.42 -2.29
N LEU A 74 -3.55 -10.21 -2.81
CA LEU A 74 -2.65 -9.53 -3.75
C LEU A 74 -1.25 -9.31 -3.18
N ARG A 75 -1.14 -9.05 -1.87
CA ARG A 75 0.15 -8.86 -1.20
C ARG A 75 0.84 -10.17 -0.87
N ARG A 76 0.11 -11.25 -0.63
CA ARG A 76 0.66 -12.55 -0.24
C ARG A 76 1.10 -13.36 -1.46
N ASP A 77 0.25 -13.41 -2.48
CA ASP A 77 0.34 -14.34 -3.61
C ASP A 77 0.31 -13.62 -4.96
N GLY A 78 0.11 -12.30 -4.97
CA GLY A 78 0.05 -11.51 -6.20
C GLY A 78 1.40 -11.09 -6.76
N ALA A 79 1.36 -10.46 -7.94
CA ALA A 79 2.52 -10.11 -8.76
C ALA A 79 3.58 -9.24 -8.04
N ARG A 80 3.19 -8.46 -7.02
CA ARG A 80 4.12 -7.60 -6.25
C ARG A 80 5.18 -8.41 -5.49
N ARG A 81 4.93 -9.69 -5.23
CA ARG A 81 5.92 -10.64 -4.67
C ARG A 81 7.02 -10.99 -5.68
N GLU A 82 6.70 -11.02 -6.96
CA GLU A 82 7.66 -11.25 -8.03
C GLU A 82 8.60 -10.07 -8.20
N ASN A 83 8.13 -8.83 -8.01
CA ASN A 83 9.01 -7.67 -7.93
C ASN A 83 10.05 -7.85 -6.81
N CYS A 84 9.65 -8.47 -5.69
CA CYS A 84 10.60 -8.76 -4.63
C CYS A 84 11.64 -9.78 -5.06
N ARG A 85 11.19 -10.91 -5.64
CA ARG A 85 12.08 -11.96 -6.13
C ARG A 85 13.08 -11.43 -7.17
N LYS A 86 12.61 -10.64 -8.12
CA LYS A 86 13.46 -10.08 -9.20
C LYS A 86 14.47 -9.07 -8.67
N ASN A 87 14.10 -8.24 -7.70
CA ASN A 87 15.00 -7.21 -7.19
C ASN A 87 16.05 -7.74 -6.22
N VAL A 88 15.70 -8.72 -5.36
CA VAL A 88 16.55 -9.15 -4.23
C VAL A 88 16.66 -10.66 -4.07
N GLY A 89 16.28 -11.43 -5.10
CA GLY A 89 16.35 -12.90 -5.10
C GLY A 89 15.32 -13.61 -4.22
N LYS A 90 14.52 -12.86 -3.45
CA LYS A 90 13.55 -13.41 -2.48
C LYS A 90 12.19 -12.77 -2.67
N ALA A 91 11.14 -13.59 -2.78
CA ALA A 91 9.76 -13.12 -2.75
C ALA A 91 9.41 -12.74 -1.30
N VAL A 92 9.95 -11.65 -0.77
CA VAL A 92 9.65 -11.18 0.59
C VAL A 92 9.81 -9.66 0.67
N TYR A 93 8.90 -9.01 1.38
CA TYR A 93 9.01 -7.56 1.62
C TYR A 93 10.08 -7.28 2.67
N SER A 94 10.81 -6.19 2.48
CA SER A 94 11.88 -5.76 3.37
C SER A 94 11.36 -4.78 4.43
N PHE A 95 10.57 -5.30 5.37
CA PHE A 95 10.13 -4.55 6.54
C PHE A 95 10.63 -5.23 7.81
N SER A 96 11.31 -4.49 8.68
CA SER A 96 11.61 -4.97 10.02
C SER A 96 10.38 -4.87 10.93
N PRO A 97 10.27 -5.71 11.98
CA PRO A 97 9.20 -5.60 12.96
C PRO A 97 9.08 -4.20 13.57
N PHE A 98 10.21 -3.52 13.78
CA PHE A 98 10.21 -2.12 14.25
C PHE A 98 9.59 -1.17 13.22
N GLN A 99 9.95 -1.27 11.93
CA GLN A 99 9.38 -0.44 10.87
C GLN A 99 7.85 -0.61 10.74
N MET A 100 7.32 -1.81 11.02
CA MET A 100 5.88 -2.08 10.98
C MET A 100 5.06 -1.21 11.95
N HIS A 101 5.66 -0.76 13.05
CA HIS A 101 4.99 0.12 14.02
C HIS A 101 4.72 1.51 13.43
N PHE A 102 5.56 1.98 12.51
CA PHE A 102 5.44 3.29 11.86
C PHE A 102 4.63 3.25 10.56
N LEU A 103 4.20 2.06 10.11
CA LEU A 103 3.31 1.92 8.97
C LEU A 103 1.85 2.07 9.41
N PRO A 104 1.06 2.89 8.71
CA PRO A 104 -0.39 2.87 8.84
C PRO A 104 -0.94 1.46 8.65
N LYS A 105 -2.00 1.09 9.37
CA LYS A 105 -2.59 -0.26 9.30
C LYS A 105 -2.88 -0.72 7.85
N PRO A 106 -3.48 0.10 6.96
CA PRO A 106 -3.74 -0.31 5.58
C PRO A 106 -2.49 -0.61 4.74
N PHE A 107 -1.33 -0.10 5.14
CA PHE A 107 -0.04 -0.30 4.45
C PHE A 107 0.77 -1.46 5.03
N ARG A 108 0.24 -2.19 6.02
CA ARG A 108 0.95 -3.33 6.60
C ARG A 108 0.81 -4.55 5.69
N PRO A 109 1.92 -5.19 5.30
CA PRO A 109 1.86 -6.48 4.61
C PRO A 109 1.31 -7.59 5.52
N PRO A 110 0.69 -8.65 4.97
CA PRO A 110 0.25 -9.80 5.76
C PRO A 110 1.40 -10.49 6.50
N SER A 111 1.12 -11.08 7.65
CA SER A 111 2.10 -11.91 8.39
C SER A 111 2.67 -13.02 7.50
N GLY A 112 3.97 -13.29 7.68
CA GLY A 112 4.72 -14.27 6.87
C GLY A 112 5.19 -13.75 5.50
N THR A 113 4.84 -12.52 5.12
CA THR A 113 5.22 -11.96 3.81
C THR A 113 6.37 -10.94 3.88
N TYR A 114 6.85 -10.60 5.07
CA TYR A 114 7.92 -9.63 5.29
C TYR A 114 8.99 -10.15 6.26
N ALA A 115 10.21 -9.64 6.13
CA ALA A 115 11.33 -10.00 7.00
C ALA A 115 12.34 -8.85 7.17
N GLN A 116 13.10 -8.90 8.26
CA GLN A 116 14.25 -8.03 8.48
C GLN A 116 15.51 -8.56 7.76
N GLY A 117 16.46 -7.68 7.44
CA GLY A 117 17.73 -8.08 6.84
C GLY A 117 17.65 -8.42 5.35
N ILE A 118 16.59 -7.97 4.69
CA ILE A 118 16.42 -8.08 3.24
C ILE A 118 16.95 -6.80 2.61
N ALA A 119 17.58 -6.89 1.43
CA ALA A 119 17.98 -5.71 0.69
C ALA A 119 16.76 -4.86 0.32
N SER A 120 16.92 -3.53 0.36
CA SER A 120 15.86 -2.56 0.04
C SER A 120 15.93 -2.14 -1.40
#